data_AF-A0A9D6XRB4-F1
#
_entry.id   AF-A0A9D6XRB4-F1
#
_cell.length_a   1.000
_cell.length_b   1.000
_cell.length_c   1.000
_cell.angle_alpha   90.00
_cell.angle_beta   90.00
_cell.angle_gamma   90.00
#
_symmetry.space_group_name_H-M   'P 1'
#
loop_
_entity.id
_entity.type
_entity.pdbx_description
1 polymer ?
#
loop_
_entity_poly.entity_id
_entity_poly.type
_entity_poly.pdbx_seq_one_letter_code
_entity_poly.pdbx_strand_id
1 'polypeptide(L)'
;GGVDNASTTEDYTLYWETIPSSLLPVALWLEADRMRNLDISERSFNTEREVVKEERRMRFENPPYGTVVETLYRLAFTVHPYAHTPIGSMEDLDHASLSDIQAFYDTYYVPENATLVITGDFEPAEARALVEKYFAPIARGTASGERSIPPEPIQTAKRRLQITRNVALPAYIAGYHMPADGTPDAYPLRVAARILSEGESSRIQRRLVYEKRMALQAESDGNFTEHPNLFFVFAVLNAGFTPAQVEAELIDELNRFKTEPVPEDELSRAKTQILRDFVVSRESVQSLGEELGYAAVVLKDPGLLDAELDRFLRVTPQDIQRVARKYFVPENSSVVEVYPSQSGITGAK
;
A
#
# COMPACT_ATOMS: atom_id res chain seq x y z
N GLY A 1 -0.83 -29.22 8.03
CA GLY A 1 0.15 -29.08 6.94
C GLY A 1 -0.34 -28.07 5.92
N GLY A 2 -0.74 -26.89 6.40
CA GLY A 2 -1.13 -25.75 5.60
C GLY A 2 -0.57 -24.49 6.28
N VAL A 3 -0.73 -23.35 5.64
CA VAL A 3 -0.27 -22.05 6.12
C VAL A 3 -1.44 -21.08 6.03
N ASP A 4 -1.68 -20.31 7.08
CA ASP A 4 -2.69 -19.27 7.16
C ASP A 4 -2.07 -17.94 7.58
N ASN A 5 -2.69 -16.84 7.17
CA ASN A 5 -2.34 -15.51 7.64
C ASN A 5 -3.49 -14.53 7.44
N ALA A 6 -3.33 -13.33 8.02
CA ALA A 6 -4.22 -12.21 7.82
C ALA A 6 -3.44 -10.91 7.59
N SER A 7 -4.07 -9.95 6.93
CA SER A 7 -3.54 -8.60 6.74
C SER A 7 -4.66 -7.58 6.61
N THR A 8 -4.37 -6.35 6.97
CA THR A 8 -5.29 -5.22 6.84
C THR A 8 -4.61 -4.11 6.06
N THR A 9 -5.34 -3.58 5.08
CA THR A 9 -4.97 -2.39 4.31
C THR A 9 -5.92 -1.26 4.64
N GLU A 10 -5.78 -0.12 3.95
CA GLU A 10 -6.71 0.99 4.01
C GLU A 10 -8.11 0.63 3.49
N ASP A 11 -8.22 -0.36 2.60
CA ASP A 11 -9.45 -0.66 1.86
C ASP A 11 -10.12 -1.97 2.26
N TYR A 12 -9.35 -2.97 2.71
CA TYR A 12 -9.86 -4.30 3.02
C TYR A 12 -9.03 -5.02 4.10
N THR A 13 -9.67 -5.97 4.78
CA THR A 13 -8.99 -7.01 5.57
C THR A 13 -9.05 -8.31 4.78
N LEU A 14 -7.88 -8.93 4.58
CA LEU A 14 -7.73 -10.21 3.92
C LEU A 14 -7.34 -11.26 4.95
N TYR A 15 -8.08 -12.36 4.95
CA TYR A 15 -7.69 -13.59 5.60
C TYR A 15 -7.58 -14.68 4.54
N TRP A 16 -6.55 -15.52 4.64
CA TRP A 16 -6.32 -16.58 3.67
C TRP A 16 -5.64 -17.78 4.31
N GLU A 17 -5.88 -18.94 3.70
CA GLU A 17 -5.16 -20.16 3.99
C GLU A 17 -4.81 -20.94 2.73
N THR A 18 -3.61 -21.51 2.70
CA THR A 18 -3.17 -22.47 1.68
C THR A 18 -3.08 -23.85 2.32
N ILE A 19 -3.94 -24.77 1.89
CA ILE A 19 -4.13 -26.09 2.50
C ILE A 19 -4.29 -27.19 1.44
N PRO A 20 -4.12 -28.48 1.81
CA PRO A 20 -4.51 -29.59 0.95
C PRO A 20 -6.00 -29.54 0.57
N SER A 21 -6.33 -29.79 -0.71
CA SER A 21 -7.71 -29.71 -1.24
C SER A 21 -8.72 -30.56 -0.47
N SER A 22 -8.31 -31.71 0.05
CA SER A 22 -9.14 -32.57 0.90
C SER A 22 -9.65 -31.90 2.19
N LEU A 23 -9.05 -30.77 2.60
CA LEU A 23 -9.43 -30.00 3.78
C LEU A 23 -10.31 -28.78 3.45
N LEU A 24 -10.73 -28.59 2.19
CA LEU A 24 -11.64 -27.51 1.80
C LEU A 24 -12.90 -27.41 2.70
N PRO A 25 -13.58 -28.53 3.07
CA PRO A 25 -14.72 -28.44 3.99
C PRO A 25 -14.36 -27.88 5.37
N VAL A 26 -13.13 -28.10 5.85
CA VAL A 26 -12.67 -27.62 7.16
C VAL A 26 -12.38 -26.13 7.09
N ALA A 27 -11.70 -25.65 6.05
CA ALA A 27 -11.44 -24.22 5.88
C ALA A 27 -12.74 -23.42 5.75
N LEU A 28 -13.65 -23.84 4.87
CA LEU A 28 -14.94 -23.16 4.71
C LEU A 28 -15.75 -23.14 6.01
N TRP A 29 -15.66 -24.20 6.82
CA TRP A 29 -16.29 -24.24 8.14
C TRP A 29 -15.63 -23.25 9.12
N LEU A 30 -14.29 -23.22 9.20
CA LEU A 30 -13.55 -22.29 10.06
C LEU A 30 -13.83 -20.83 9.70
N GLU A 31 -13.85 -20.52 8.42
CA GLU A 31 -14.11 -19.18 7.90
C GLU A 31 -15.53 -18.70 8.17
N ALA A 32 -16.52 -19.59 7.97
CA ALA A 32 -17.90 -19.30 8.32
C ALA A 32 -18.08 -19.12 9.84
N ASP A 33 -17.40 -19.93 10.65
CA ASP A 33 -17.43 -19.81 12.11
C ASP A 33 -16.80 -18.48 12.56
N ARG A 34 -15.63 -18.12 12.02
CA ARG A 34 -14.95 -16.85 12.33
C ARG A 34 -15.76 -15.62 11.93
N MET A 35 -16.56 -15.70 10.87
CA MET A 35 -17.39 -14.58 10.42
C MET A 35 -18.51 -14.21 11.40
N ARG A 36 -19.00 -15.15 12.23
CA ARG A 36 -20.11 -14.83 13.14
C ARG A 36 -19.93 -15.25 14.60
N ASN A 37 -19.06 -16.19 14.90
CA ASN A 37 -18.91 -16.78 16.24
C ASN A 37 -17.57 -16.42 16.92
N LEU A 38 -16.91 -15.33 16.52
CA LEU A 38 -15.68 -14.88 17.15
C LEU A 38 -15.91 -14.52 18.64
N ASP A 39 -15.13 -15.14 19.53
CA ASP A 39 -15.17 -14.84 20.97
C ASP A 39 -14.37 -13.56 21.29
N ILE A 40 -15.05 -12.43 21.27
CA ILE A 40 -14.50 -11.11 21.62
C ILE A 40 -14.75 -10.85 23.11
N SER A 41 -13.85 -11.36 23.94
CA SER A 41 -13.86 -11.23 25.40
C SER A 41 -12.99 -10.06 25.89
N GLU A 42 -13.24 -9.57 27.11
CA GLU A 42 -12.38 -8.56 27.74
C GLU A 42 -10.93 -9.03 27.88
N ARG A 43 -10.72 -10.33 28.12
CA ARG A 43 -9.38 -10.92 28.23
C ARG A 43 -8.65 -10.91 26.88
N SER A 44 -9.30 -11.40 25.82
CA SER A 44 -8.68 -11.42 24.48
C SER A 44 -8.42 -9.99 24.02
N PHE A 45 -9.38 -9.08 24.18
CA PHE A 45 -9.21 -7.67 23.86
C PHE A 45 -7.99 -7.02 24.55
N ASN A 46 -7.87 -7.13 25.87
CA ASN A 46 -6.75 -6.52 26.59
C ASN A 46 -5.40 -7.12 26.18
N THR A 47 -5.36 -8.42 25.87
CA THR A 47 -4.14 -9.09 25.43
C THR A 47 -3.74 -8.60 24.04
N GLU A 48 -4.66 -8.67 23.07
CA GLU A 48 -4.39 -8.29 21.68
C GLU A 48 -4.09 -6.79 21.54
N ARG A 49 -4.72 -5.94 22.34
CA ARG A 49 -4.43 -4.50 22.35
C ARG A 49 -2.98 -4.20 22.71
N GLU A 50 -2.41 -4.89 23.70
CA GLU A 50 -1.00 -4.71 24.05
C GLU A 50 -0.06 -5.31 22.98
N VAL A 51 -0.46 -6.39 22.31
CA VAL A 51 0.28 -6.95 21.16
C VAL A 51 0.33 -5.94 20.01
N VAL A 52 -0.80 -5.33 19.65
CA VAL A 52 -0.88 -4.32 18.58
C VAL A 52 -0.08 -3.06 18.95
N LYS A 53 -0.11 -2.63 20.21
CA LYS A 53 0.73 -1.52 20.69
C LYS A 53 2.23 -1.84 20.55
N GLU A 54 2.64 -3.07 20.87
CA GLU A 54 4.02 -3.49 20.68
C GLU A 54 4.39 -3.61 19.20
N GLU A 55 3.49 -4.10 18.35
CA GLU A 55 3.66 -4.08 16.90
C GLU A 55 3.87 -2.65 16.39
N ARG A 56 3.03 -1.70 16.81
CA ARG A 56 3.18 -0.28 16.45
C ARG A 56 4.56 0.25 16.87
N ARG A 57 5.01 -0.06 18.09
CA ARG A 57 6.36 0.34 18.54
C ARG A 57 7.42 -0.28 17.64
N MET A 58 7.41 -1.59 17.43
CA MET A 58 8.43 -2.29 16.66
C MET A 58 8.47 -1.89 15.18
N ARG A 59 7.32 -1.67 14.54
CA ARG A 59 7.22 -1.42 13.10
C ARG A 59 7.24 0.06 12.71
N PHE A 60 6.82 0.97 13.59
CA PHE A 60 6.67 2.38 13.25
C PHE A 60 7.49 3.31 14.15
N GLU A 61 7.44 3.14 15.47
CA GLU A 61 8.03 4.11 16.41
C GLU A 61 9.53 3.87 16.68
N ASN A 62 9.94 2.60 16.77
CA ASN A 62 11.32 2.20 17.00
C ASN A 62 12.20 2.34 15.74
N PRO A 63 11.73 2.00 14.52
CA PRO A 63 12.53 2.21 13.32
C PRO A 63 12.82 3.71 13.10
N PRO A 64 14.07 4.08 12.78
CA PRO A 64 14.48 5.49 12.66
C PRO A 64 13.57 6.38 11.79
N TYR A 65 13.00 5.81 10.73
CA TYR A 65 12.16 6.51 9.75
C TYR A 65 10.71 5.98 9.71
N GLY A 66 10.29 5.10 10.63
CA GLY A 66 9.04 4.34 10.51
C GLY A 66 7.76 5.19 10.49
N THR A 67 7.75 6.33 11.18
CA THR A 67 6.61 7.27 11.20
C THR A 67 6.67 8.36 10.12
N VAL A 68 7.68 8.36 9.26
CA VAL A 68 7.87 9.41 8.23
C VAL A 68 6.77 9.35 7.18
N VAL A 69 6.38 8.14 6.76
CA VAL A 69 5.26 7.93 5.83
C VAL A 69 3.93 8.36 6.47
N GLU A 70 3.63 7.93 7.70
CA GLU A 70 2.44 8.39 8.45
C GLU A 70 2.38 9.94 8.55
N THR A 71 3.53 10.57 8.75
CA THR A 71 3.65 12.04 8.79
C THR A 71 3.36 12.68 7.42
N LEU A 72 3.81 12.05 6.33
CA LEU A 72 3.52 12.50 4.97
C LEU A 72 2.02 12.41 4.67
N TYR A 73 1.36 11.29 5.02
CA TYR A 73 -0.08 11.12 4.80
C TYR A 73 -0.90 12.19 5.52
N ARG A 74 -0.61 12.45 6.80
CA ARG A 74 -1.26 13.55 7.55
C ARG A 74 -1.00 14.94 6.98
N LEU A 75 0.12 15.14 6.30
CA LEU A 75 0.42 16.40 5.62
C LEU A 75 -0.34 16.52 4.28
N ALA A 76 -0.51 15.41 3.58
CA ALA A 76 -1.08 15.37 2.23
C ALA A 76 -2.62 15.33 2.21
N PHE A 77 -3.24 14.65 3.17
CA PHE A 77 -4.70 14.54 3.29
C PHE A 77 -5.25 15.48 4.37
N THR A 78 -6.35 16.14 4.07
CA THR A 78 -7.01 17.10 4.96
C THR A 78 -8.38 16.63 5.43
N VAL A 79 -9.05 15.77 4.65
CA VAL A 79 -10.38 15.24 5.01
C VAL A 79 -10.52 13.74 4.74
N HIS A 80 -9.79 13.20 3.75
CA HIS A 80 -9.96 11.79 3.38
C HIS A 80 -9.39 10.85 4.47
N PRO A 81 -10.07 9.73 4.79
CA PRO A 81 -9.63 8.80 5.84
C PRO A 81 -8.23 8.21 5.65
N TYR A 82 -7.73 8.16 4.41
CA TYR A 82 -6.34 7.76 4.10
C TYR A 82 -5.27 8.65 4.79
N ALA A 83 -5.65 9.77 5.43
CA ALA A 83 -4.77 10.47 6.35
C ALA A 83 -4.23 9.58 7.50
N HIS A 84 -4.92 8.48 7.80
CA HIS A 84 -4.58 7.51 8.84
C HIS A 84 -4.00 6.23 8.23
N THR A 85 -3.00 5.66 8.91
CA THR A 85 -2.48 4.33 8.56
C THR A 85 -3.29 3.24 9.26
N PRO A 86 -3.39 2.01 8.68
CA PRO A 86 -4.24 0.94 9.23
C PRO A 86 -3.98 0.57 10.69
N ILE A 87 -2.74 0.71 11.16
CA ILE A 87 -2.34 0.38 12.54
C ILE A 87 -2.89 1.37 13.59
N GLY A 88 -3.40 2.54 13.17
CA GLY A 88 -3.90 3.58 14.06
C GLY A 88 -2.81 4.25 14.90
N SER A 89 -3.17 5.19 15.78
CA SER A 89 -2.22 5.86 16.68
C SER A 89 -2.13 5.17 18.05
N MET A 90 -1.05 5.41 18.81
CA MET A 90 -0.94 4.89 20.18
C MET A 90 -2.08 5.42 21.08
N GLU A 91 -2.52 6.66 20.84
CA GLU A 91 -3.64 7.29 21.57
C GLU A 91 -4.96 6.58 21.26
N ASP A 92 -5.24 6.28 19.99
CA ASP A 92 -6.45 5.55 19.60
C ASP A 92 -6.42 4.12 20.16
N LEU A 93 -5.25 3.47 20.15
CA LEU A 93 -5.08 2.16 20.76
C LEU A 93 -5.33 2.20 22.27
N ASP A 94 -4.82 3.20 22.99
CA ASP A 94 -5.05 3.35 24.43
C ASP A 94 -6.53 3.62 24.76
N HIS A 95 -7.23 4.37 23.92
CA HIS A 95 -8.64 4.71 24.10
C HIS A 95 -9.63 3.67 23.57
N ALA A 96 -9.20 2.76 22.70
CA ALA A 96 -10.05 1.69 22.17
C ALA A 96 -10.69 0.90 23.31
N SER A 97 -11.96 0.54 23.13
CA SER A 97 -12.75 -0.23 24.08
C SER A 97 -13.22 -1.56 23.48
N LEU A 98 -13.59 -2.51 24.35
CA LEU A 98 -14.18 -3.78 23.93
C LEU A 98 -15.42 -3.58 23.04
N SER A 99 -16.26 -2.59 23.38
CA SER A 99 -17.46 -2.26 22.61
C SER A 99 -17.16 -1.74 21.21
N ASP A 100 -16.04 -1.04 21.01
CA ASP A 100 -15.66 -0.55 19.67
C ASP A 100 -15.35 -1.73 18.74
N ILE A 101 -14.62 -2.73 19.24
CA ILE A 101 -14.25 -3.92 18.47
C ILE A 101 -15.47 -4.80 18.19
N GLN A 102 -16.34 -4.99 19.18
CA GLN A 102 -17.60 -5.72 19.00
C GLN A 102 -18.49 -5.04 17.96
N ALA A 103 -18.66 -3.71 18.06
CA ALA A 103 -19.45 -2.95 17.10
C ALA A 103 -18.86 -2.99 15.69
N PHE A 104 -17.53 -2.89 15.56
CA PHE A 104 -16.84 -3.00 14.28
C PHE A 104 -17.05 -4.37 13.63
N TYR A 105 -16.84 -5.44 14.39
CA TYR A 105 -17.05 -6.82 13.95
C TYR A 105 -18.51 -7.06 13.54
N ASP A 106 -19.48 -6.71 14.39
CA ASP A 106 -20.91 -6.88 14.10
C ASP A 106 -21.38 -6.09 12.88
N THR A 107 -20.76 -4.93 12.62
CA THR A 107 -21.13 -4.09 11.49
C THR A 107 -20.52 -4.64 10.20
N TYR A 108 -19.21 -4.87 10.16
CA TYR A 108 -18.47 -5.05 8.90
C TYR A 108 -18.17 -6.50 8.53
N TYR A 109 -18.14 -7.44 9.49
CA TYR A 109 -17.82 -8.86 9.25
C TYR A 109 -19.10 -9.64 8.98
N VAL A 110 -19.72 -9.33 7.83
CA VAL A 110 -21.03 -9.87 7.42
C VAL A 110 -20.97 -10.38 5.98
N PRO A 111 -21.80 -11.38 5.59
CA PRO A 111 -21.75 -11.98 4.26
C PRO A 111 -21.89 -10.98 3.11
N GLU A 112 -22.69 -9.92 3.27
CA GLU A 112 -22.92 -8.89 2.26
C GLU A 112 -21.73 -7.96 2.03
N ASN A 113 -20.73 -8.00 2.92
CA ASN A 113 -19.52 -7.20 2.84
C ASN A 113 -18.26 -8.08 2.67
N ALA A 114 -18.43 -9.35 2.27
CA ALA A 114 -17.35 -10.30 2.10
C ALA A 114 -17.29 -10.84 0.67
N THR A 115 -16.08 -11.07 0.17
CA THR A 115 -15.83 -11.81 -1.07
C THR A 115 -15.00 -13.05 -0.74
N LEU A 116 -15.55 -14.23 -0.99
CA LEU A 116 -14.83 -15.50 -0.83
C LEU A 116 -14.22 -15.92 -2.17
N VAL A 117 -12.90 -16.14 -2.18
CA VAL A 117 -12.16 -16.62 -3.34
C VAL A 117 -11.61 -18.00 -3.03
N ILE A 118 -11.83 -18.96 -3.93
CA ILE A 118 -11.30 -20.33 -3.82
C ILE A 118 -10.53 -20.63 -5.10
N THR A 119 -9.24 -20.92 -4.96
CA THR A 119 -8.32 -21.25 -6.07
C THR A 119 -7.60 -22.57 -5.76
N GLY A 120 -7.46 -23.44 -6.77
CA GLY A 120 -6.74 -24.71 -6.64
C GLY A 120 -7.53 -25.91 -7.18
N ASP A 121 -7.27 -27.07 -6.61
CA ASP A 121 -7.81 -28.37 -7.02
C ASP A 121 -9.15 -28.65 -6.31
N PHE A 122 -10.27 -28.33 -6.94
CA PHE A 122 -11.61 -28.62 -6.42
C PHE A 122 -12.66 -28.68 -7.54
N GLU A 123 -13.76 -29.39 -7.27
CA GLU A 123 -14.93 -29.39 -8.16
C GLU A 123 -15.86 -28.21 -7.81
N PRO A 124 -16.15 -27.29 -8.76
CA PRO A 124 -16.90 -26.07 -8.47
C PRO A 124 -18.30 -26.32 -7.87
N ALA A 125 -18.98 -27.38 -8.31
CA ALA A 125 -20.30 -27.73 -7.80
C ALA A 125 -20.25 -28.19 -6.32
N GLU A 126 -19.21 -28.94 -5.95
CA GLU A 126 -19.01 -29.40 -4.58
C GLU A 126 -18.61 -28.25 -3.67
N ALA A 127 -17.68 -27.40 -4.10
CA ALA A 127 -17.29 -26.20 -3.38
C ALA A 127 -18.50 -25.28 -3.14
N ARG A 128 -19.34 -25.06 -4.16
CA ARG A 128 -20.57 -24.25 -4.03
C ARG A 128 -21.53 -24.83 -3.01
N ALA A 129 -21.73 -26.15 -2.99
CA ALA A 129 -22.57 -26.81 -2.00
C ALA A 129 -22.01 -26.65 -0.57
N LEU A 130 -20.69 -26.70 -0.39
CA LEU A 130 -20.04 -26.46 0.90
C LEU A 130 -20.18 -25.00 1.34
N VAL A 131 -19.97 -24.05 0.42
CA VAL A 131 -20.17 -22.62 0.70
C VAL A 131 -21.61 -22.35 1.12
N GLU A 132 -22.60 -22.87 0.39
CA GLU A 132 -24.01 -22.74 0.77
C GLU A 132 -24.28 -23.39 2.13
N LYS A 133 -23.74 -24.57 2.40
CA LYS A 133 -23.91 -25.26 3.69
C LYS A 133 -23.39 -24.45 4.87
N TYR A 134 -22.21 -23.82 4.75
CA TYR A 134 -21.54 -23.16 5.87
C TYR A 134 -21.90 -21.68 6.01
N PHE A 135 -22.03 -20.94 4.91
CA PHE A 135 -22.24 -19.49 4.95
C PHE A 135 -23.72 -19.08 4.86
N ALA A 136 -24.61 -19.88 4.24
CA ALA A 136 -26.02 -19.49 4.12
C ALA A 136 -26.77 -19.35 5.47
N PRO A 137 -26.42 -20.08 6.54
CA PRO A 137 -27.02 -19.86 7.86
C PRO A 137 -26.62 -18.52 8.52
N ILE A 138 -25.56 -17.87 8.06
CA ILE A 138 -25.08 -16.61 8.63
C ILE A 138 -26.07 -15.51 8.27
N ALA A 139 -26.51 -14.77 9.28
CA ALA A 139 -27.46 -13.67 9.09
C ALA A 139 -26.86 -12.58 8.21
N ARG A 140 -27.71 -11.99 7.38
CA ARG A 140 -27.37 -10.84 6.55
C ARG A 140 -27.03 -9.64 7.43
N GLY A 141 -25.97 -8.91 7.08
CA GLY A 141 -25.62 -7.62 7.67
C GLY A 141 -26.17 -6.43 6.87
N THR A 142 -25.99 -5.23 7.44
CA THR A 142 -26.49 -3.97 6.89
C THR A 142 -25.38 -3.06 6.32
N ALA A 143 -24.11 -3.40 6.53
CA ALA A 143 -22.97 -2.56 6.15
C ALA A 143 -22.63 -2.57 4.65
N SER A 144 -23.36 -3.32 3.82
CA SER A 144 -23.16 -3.37 2.37
C SER A 144 -23.64 -2.13 1.60
N GLY A 145 -23.84 -1.02 2.30
CA GLY A 145 -24.17 0.27 1.70
C GLY A 145 -22.93 0.99 1.15
N GLU A 146 -23.17 1.92 0.21
CA GLU A 146 -22.14 2.81 -0.30
C GLU A 146 -21.48 3.58 0.86
N ARG A 147 -20.17 3.40 1.05
CA ARG A 147 -19.41 4.10 2.10
C ARG A 147 -19.42 5.59 1.78
N SER A 148 -19.96 6.41 2.68
CA SER A 148 -19.94 7.86 2.55
C SER A 148 -18.55 8.41 2.88
N ILE A 149 -17.61 8.25 1.95
CA ILE A 149 -16.23 8.73 2.09
C ILE A 149 -16.11 10.11 1.44
N PRO A 150 -15.72 11.16 2.20
CA PRO A 150 -15.55 12.49 1.63
C PRO A 150 -14.35 12.50 0.66
N PRO A 151 -14.49 13.04 -0.56
CA PRO A 151 -13.36 13.17 -1.47
C PRO A 151 -12.32 14.17 -0.91
N GLU A 152 -11.04 13.88 -1.11
CA GLU A 152 -9.97 14.83 -0.77
C GLU A 152 -10.03 16.06 -1.70
N PRO A 153 -10.03 17.29 -1.16
CA PRO A 153 -9.90 18.50 -1.96
C PRO A 153 -8.60 18.50 -2.77
N ILE A 154 -8.68 19.03 -3.99
CA ILE A 154 -7.48 19.19 -4.84
C ILE A 154 -6.46 20.07 -4.10
N GLN A 155 -5.26 19.54 -3.92
CA GLN A 155 -4.15 20.32 -3.38
C GLN A 155 -3.70 21.38 -4.41
N THR A 156 -3.68 22.65 -3.99
CA THR A 156 -3.37 23.78 -4.88
C THR A 156 -2.02 24.45 -4.60
N ALA A 157 -1.27 23.97 -3.61
CA ALA A 157 0.00 24.53 -3.21
C ALA A 157 0.90 23.46 -2.58
N LYS A 158 2.21 23.60 -2.79
CA LYS A 158 3.22 22.73 -2.16
C LYS A 158 3.10 22.81 -0.63
N ARG A 159 3.07 21.66 0.03
CA ARG A 159 3.13 21.55 1.50
C ARG A 159 4.50 21.04 1.92
N ARG A 160 5.03 21.57 3.01
CA ARG A 160 6.32 21.16 3.55
C ARG A 160 6.29 21.08 5.06
N LEU A 161 6.91 20.03 5.59
CA LEU A 161 7.17 19.87 7.00
C LEU A 161 8.63 19.47 7.21
N GLN A 162 9.31 20.16 8.13
CA GLN A 162 10.63 19.76 8.60
C GLN A 162 10.49 19.14 9.97
N ILE A 163 11.05 17.95 10.16
CA ILE A 163 11.04 17.25 11.44
C ILE A 163 12.47 16.92 11.88
N THR A 164 12.71 17.04 13.18
CA THR A 164 13.93 16.58 13.82
C THR A 164 13.66 15.22 14.49
N ARG A 165 14.56 14.26 14.29
CA ARG A 165 14.45 12.91 14.87
C ARG A 165 15.82 12.43 15.37
N ASN A 166 15.83 11.53 16.33
CA ASN A 166 17.06 10.88 16.80
C ASN A 166 17.50 9.80 15.79
N VAL A 167 18.04 10.25 14.65
CA VAL A 167 18.49 9.41 13.52
C VAL A 167 19.89 9.82 13.12
N ALA A 168 20.66 8.88 12.56
CA ALA A 168 22.04 9.16 12.14
C ALA A 168 22.11 9.97 10.83
N LEU A 169 21.16 9.75 9.92
CA LEU A 169 21.18 10.31 8.58
C LEU A 169 19.93 11.14 8.30
N PRO A 170 20.03 12.26 7.55
CA PRO A 170 18.85 12.97 7.05
C PRO A 170 18.02 12.10 6.10
N ALA A 171 16.75 12.41 5.94
CA ALA A 171 15.89 11.79 4.94
C ALA A 171 15.00 12.83 4.24
N TYR A 172 14.57 12.50 3.04
CA TYR A 172 13.63 13.26 2.25
C TYR A 172 12.52 12.32 1.78
N ILE A 173 11.27 12.74 1.94
CA ILE A 173 10.14 12.09 1.28
C ILE A 173 9.23 13.14 0.68
N ALA A 174 8.73 12.88 -0.52
CA ALA A 174 7.66 13.67 -1.13
C ALA A 174 6.56 12.75 -1.63
N GLY A 175 5.31 13.14 -1.43
CA GLY A 175 4.11 12.50 -1.96
C GLY A 175 3.39 13.43 -2.92
N TYR A 176 2.90 12.86 -4.02
CA TYR A 176 2.09 13.52 -5.04
C TYR A 176 0.74 12.83 -5.11
N HIS A 177 -0.37 13.56 -5.00
CA HIS A 177 -1.69 12.94 -5.19
C HIS A 177 -1.79 12.34 -6.58
N MET A 178 -2.27 11.11 -6.65
CA MET A 178 -2.39 10.28 -7.84
C MET A 178 -3.79 9.64 -7.87
N PRO A 179 -4.27 9.15 -9.02
CA PRO A 179 -5.62 8.63 -9.14
C PRO A 179 -5.77 7.27 -8.42
N ALA A 180 -7.01 6.84 -8.23
CA ALA A 180 -7.32 5.48 -7.79
C ALA A 180 -6.76 4.43 -8.75
N ASP A 181 -6.57 3.21 -8.26
CA ASP A 181 -6.13 2.09 -9.09
C ASP A 181 -7.18 1.70 -10.15
N GLY A 182 -6.76 0.95 -11.16
CA GLY A 182 -7.62 0.53 -12.28
C GLY A 182 -8.02 1.67 -13.24
N THR A 183 -7.76 2.93 -12.89
CA THR A 183 -7.98 4.08 -13.78
C THR A 183 -6.94 4.12 -14.91
N PRO A 184 -7.24 4.75 -16.08
CA PRO A 184 -6.29 4.82 -17.19
C PRO A 184 -4.94 5.46 -16.84
N ASP A 185 -4.90 6.34 -15.83
CA ASP A 185 -3.69 7.03 -15.40
C ASP A 185 -2.87 6.22 -14.38
N ALA A 186 -3.45 5.22 -13.71
CA ALA A 186 -2.73 4.35 -12.78
C ALA A 186 -1.66 3.49 -13.49
N TYR A 187 -1.98 2.94 -14.67
CA TYR A 187 -1.05 2.10 -15.43
C TYR A 187 0.27 2.78 -15.82
N PRO A 188 0.29 3.96 -16.48
CA PRO A 188 1.54 4.66 -16.77
C PRO A 188 2.27 5.13 -15.52
N LEU A 189 1.57 5.39 -14.40
CA LEU A 189 2.22 5.71 -13.12
C LEU A 189 2.92 4.48 -12.50
N ARG A 190 2.30 3.30 -12.51
CA ARG A 190 2.94 2.04 -12.11
C ARG A 190 4.18 1.74 -12.96
N VAL A 191 4.10 1.93 -14.27
CA VAL A 191 5.26 1.79 -15.16
C VAL A 191 6.34 2.83 -14.84
N ALA A 192 5.97 4.08 -14.54
CA ALA A 192 6.89 5.12 -14.12
C ALA A 192 7.61 4.76 -12.81
N ALA A 193 6.90 4.22 -11.81
CA ALA A 193 7.50 3.74 -10.56
C ALA A 193 8.58 2.67 -10.81
N ARG A 194 8.28 1.67 -11.66
CA ARG A 194 9.27 0.63 -12.01
C ARG A 194 10.52 1.22 -12.66
N ILE A 195 10.37 2.17 -13.58
CA ILE A 195 11.52 2.84 -14.23
C ILE A 195 12.32 3.67 -13.21
N LEU A 196 11.65 4.39 -12.31
CA LEU A 196 12.27 5.24 -11.32
C LEU A 196 13.08 4.44 -10.28
N SER A 197 12.56 3.28 -9.85
CA SER A 197 13.05 2.63 -8.63
C SER A 197 13.28 1.11 -8.67
N GLU A 198 12.88 0.40 -9.72
CA GLU A 198 13.07 -1.05 -9.73
C GLU A 198 14.48 -1.46 -10.17
N GLY A 199 15.22 -2.07 -9.24
CA GLY A 199 16.54 -2.66 -9.45
C GLY A 199 17.69 -1.64 -9.37
N GLU A 200 18.92 -2.14 -9.29
CA GLU A 200 20.12 -1.29 -9.12
C GLU A 200 20.36 -0.32 -10.30
N SER A 201 19.77 -0.61 -11.46
CA SER A 201 19.85 0.24 -12.66
C SER A 201 18.75 1.31 -12.75
N SER A 202 17.84 1.39 -11.79
CA SER A 202 16.73 2.36 -11.82
C SER A 202 17.25 3.79 -11.79
N ARG A 203 16.46 4.73 -12.33
CA ARG A 203 16.94 6.11 -12.52
C ARG A 203 17.33 6.80 -11.20
N ILE A 204 16.46 6.72 -10.19
CA ILE A 204 16.69 7.41 -8.91
C ILE A 204 17.86 6.74 -8.16
N GLN A 205 17.88 5.41 -8.09
CA GLN A 205 18.95 4.67 -7.40
C GLN A 205 20.30 4.91 -8.08
N ARG A 206 20.38 4.79 -9.42
CA ARG A 206 21.60 5.06 -10.20
C ARG A 206 22.14 6.46 -9.96
N ARG A 207 21.27 7.47 -10.07
CA ARG A 207 21.65 8.87 -9.94
C ARG A 207 22.07 9.23 -8.52
N LEU A 208 21.23 8.95 -7.52
CA LEU A 208 21.45 9.42 -6.15
C LEU A 208 22.43 8.57 -5.36
N VAL A 209 22.42 7.24 -5.53
CA VAL A 209 23.24 6.32 -4.74
C VAL A 209 24.59 6.08 -5.41
N TYR A 210 24.61 5.74 -6.70
CA TYR A 210 25.86 5.32 -7.36
C TYR A 210 26.66 6.49 -7.97
N GLU A 211 26.00 7.35 -8.76
CA GLU A 211 26.67 8.46 -9.48
C GLU A 211 27.01 9.63 -8.54
N LYS A 212 26.00 10.16 -7.85
CA LYS A 212 26.16 11.34 -6.98
C LYS A 212 26.57 10.99 -5.55
N ARG A 213 26.33 9.75 -5.12
CA ARG A 213 26.60 9.27 -3.74
C ARG A 213 25.96 10.14 -2.66
N MET A 214 24.82 10.76 -2.98
CA MET A 214 24.06 11.63 -2.10
C MET A 214 23.13 10.87 -1.17
N ALA A 215 22.69 9.69 -1.59
CA ALA A 215 21.78 8.84 -0.84
C ALA A 215 22.41 7.50 -0.48
N LEU A 216 22.07 6.99 0.69
CA LEU A 216 22.28 5.60 1.09
C LEU A 216 21.31 4.68 0.33
N GLN A 217 20.06 5.12 0.21
CA GLN A 217 19.01 4.45 -0.56
C GLN A 217 18.04 5.50 -1.11
N ALA A 218 17.47 5.24 -2.27
CA ALA A 218 16.44 6.08 -2.83
C ALA A 218 15.43 5.28 -3.67
N GLU A 219 14.15 5.49 -3.39
CA GLU A 219 13.04 4.67 -3.88
C GLU A 219 11.85 5.55 -4.28
N SER A 220 10.93 4.97 -5.02
CA SER A 220 9.73 5.61 -5.52
C SER A 220 8.71 4.54 -5.84
N ASP A 221 7.48 4.78 -5.41
CA ASP A 221 6.37 3.88 -5.69
C ASP A 221 5.04 4.64 -5.59
N GLY A 222 3.95 4.02 -6.01
CA GLY A 222 2.59 4.49 -5.78
C GLY A 222 1.83 3.57 -4.83
N ASN A 223 1.10 4.13 -3.88
CA ASN A 223 0.12 3.37 -3.09
C ASN A 223 -1.21 3.25 -3.86
N PHE A 224 -1.35 2.23 -4.69
CA PHE A 224 -2.51 2.07 -5.56
C PHE A 224 -3.70 1.42 -4.81
N THR A 225 -4.71 2.23 -4.52
CA THR A 225 -5.88 1.89 -3.68
C THR A 225 -7.20 2.18 -4.38
N GLU A 226 -8.32 1.84 -3.76
CA GLU A 226 -9.68 2.05 -4.29
C GLU A 226 -9.99 3.54 -4.54
N HIS A 227 -9.48 4.43 -3.68
CA HIS A 227 -9.58 5.87 -3.84
C HIS A 227 -8.24 6.50 -4.24
N PRO A 228 -8.23 7.75 -4.75
CA PRO A 228 -7.01 8.50 -5.01
C PRO A 228 -6.06 8.54 -3.82
N ASN A 229 -4.77 8.38 -4.07
CA ASN A 229 -3.75 8.20 -3.04
C ASN A 229 -2.43 8.90 -3.41
N LEU A 230 -1.29 8.50 -2.85
CA LEU A 230 0.01 9.13 -3.09
C LEU A 230 0.94 8.28 -3.95
N PHE A 231 1.56 8.94 -4.92
CA PHE A 231 2.83 8.52 -5.51
C PHE A 231 3.96 9.16 -4.73
N PHE A 232 4.88 8.40 -4.16
CA PHE A 232 5.96 8.93 -3.35
C PHE A 232 7.34 8.72 -3.97
N VAL A 233 8.26 9.61 -3.60
CA VAL A 233 9.71 9.48 -3.78
C VAL A 233 10.36 9.64 -2.41
N PHE A 234 11.30 8.76 -2.10
CA PHE A 234 11.94 8.67 -0.80
C PHE A 234 13.46 8.54 -0.96
N ALA A 235 14.22 9.17 -0.07
CA ALA A 235 15.66 8.97 0.02
C ALA A 235 16.17 9.11 1.45
N VAL A 236 17.05 8.21 1.88
CA VAL A 236 17.90 8.40 3.06
C VAL A 236 19.25 8.91 2.59
N LEU A 237 19.71 10.03 3.15
CA LEU A 237 20.86 10.77 2.65
C LEU A 237 22.16 10.29 3.28
N ASN A 238 23.25 10.31 2.53
CA ASN A 238 24.59 10.20 3.11
C ASN A 238 24.94 11.47 3.90
N ALA A 239 25.85 11.32 4.87
CA ALA A 239 26.34 12.46 5.66
C ALA A 239 26.93 13.56 4.77
N GLY A 240 26.63 14.82 5.10
CA GLY A 240 27.12 16.00 4.36
C GLY A 240 26.18 16.48 3.25
N PHE A 241 25.10 15.75 2.94
CA PHE A 241 24.04 16.20 2.04
C PHE A 241 22.81 16.67 2.80
N THR A 242 22.07 17.60 2.19
CA THR A 242 20.83 18.16 2.73
C THR A 242 19.61 17.69 1.94
N PRO A 243 18.43 17.59 2.57
CA PRO A 243 17.18 17.29 1.88
C PRO A 243 16.94 18.18 0.65
N ALA A 244 17.25 19.48 0.72
CA ALA A 244 17.12 20.41 -0.40
C ALA A 244 17.99 20.07 -1.62
N GLN A 245 19.21 19.55 -1.41
CA GLN A 245 20.09 19.14 -2.51
C GLN A 245 19.56 17.88 -3.20
N VAL A 246 19.08 16.90 -2.43
CA VAL A 246 18.47 15.68 -2.99
C VAL A 246 17.14 15.99 -3.67
N GLU A 247 16.33 16.86 -3.09
CA GLU A 247 15.10 17.34 -3.71
C GLU A 247 15.35 17.92 -5.11
N ALA A 248 16.38 18.76 -5.27
CA ALA A 248 16.71 19.33 -6.57
C ALA A 248 17.01 18.26 -7.62
N GLU A 249 17.75 17.20 -7.25
CA GLU A 249 18.09 16.09 -8.13
C GLU A 249 16.87 15.19 -8.43
N LEU A 250 15.99 14.96 -7.45
CA LEU A 250 14.73 14.24 -7.65
C LEU A 250 13.78 15.01 -8.57
N ILE A 251 13.62 16.31 -8.33
CA ILE A 251 12.79 17.19 -9.18
C ILE A 251 13.34 17.23 -10.60
N ASP A 252 14.67 17.29 -10.77
CA ASP A 252 15.28 17.20 -12.10
C ASP A 252 14.90 15.89 -12.80
N GLU A 253 15.02 14.75 -12.12
CA GLU A 253 14.67 13.45 -12.71
C GLU A 253 13.16 13.34 -13.03
N LEU A 254 12.28 13.82 -12.15
CA LEU A 254 10.84 13.90 -12.42
C LEU A 254 10.51 14.88 -13.56
N ASN A 255 11.29 15.96 -13.72
CA ASN A 255 11.12 16.89 -14.84
C ASN A 255 11.57 16.27 -16.16
N ARG A 256 12.61 15.43 -16.16
CA ARG A 256 13.01 14.67 -17.36
C ARG A 256 11.89 13.75 -17.83
N PHE A 257 11.16 13.11 -16.91
CA PHE A 257 9.93 12.38 -17.27
C PHE A 257 8.86 13.24 -17.95
N LYS A 258 8.85 14.57 -17.75
CA LYS A 258 7.89 15.48 -18.39
C LYS A 258 8.37 15.95 -19.76
N THR A 259 9.67 16.08 -19.98
CA THR A 259 10.24 16.75 -21.16
C THR A 259 10.89 15.78 -22.14
N GLU A 260 11.45 14.69 -21.66
CA GLU A 260 12.17 13.68 -22.44
C GLU A 260 11.31 12.42 -22.57
N PRO A 261 11.10 11.88 -23.79
CA PRO A 261 10.43 10.59 -23.92
C PRO A 261 11.28 9.51 -23.25
N VAL A 262 10.63 8.58 -22.53
CA VAL A 262 11.34 7.40 -22.01
C VAL A 262 11.90 6.61 -23.19
N PRO A 263 13.22 6.28 -23.19
CA PRO A 263 13.81 5.41 -24.18
C PRO A 263 13.09 4.07 -24.32
N GLU A 264 12.98 3.55 -25.54
CA GLU A 264 12.23 2.31 -25.81
C GLU A 264 12.82 1.09 -25.09
N ASP A 265 14.13 1.01 -24.95
CA ASP A 265 14.82 -0.09 -24.25
C ASP A 265 14.53 -0.08 -22.74
N GLU A 266 14.46 1.11 -22.15
CA GLU A 266 14.10 1.30 -20.74
C GLU A 266 12.62 0.96 -20.49
N LEU A 267 11.72 1.44 -21.35
CA LEU A 267 10.30 1.08 -21.28
C LEU A 267 10.08 -0.43 -21.48
N SER A 268 10.78 -1.03 -22.45
CA SER A 268 10.69 -2.46 -22.73
C SER A 268 11.19 -3.29 -21.55
N ARG A 269 12.20 -2.82 -20.81
CA ARG A 269 12.69 -3.49 -19.60
C ARG A 269 11.65 -3.46 -18.49
N ALA A 270 11.08 -2.29 -18.20
CA ALA A 270 10.03 -2.16 -17.20
C ALA A 270 8.81 -3.04 -17.53
N LYS A 271 8.38 -3.08 -18.79
CA LYS A 271 7.30 -3.98 -19.25
C LYS A 271 7.66 -5.45 -19.11
N THR A 272 8.91 -5.83 -19.40
CA THR A 272 9.39 -7.20 -19.21
C THR A 272 9.36 -7.61 -17.74
N GLN A 273 9.73 -6.70 -16.82
CA GLN A 273 9.65 -6.94 -15.39
C GLN A 273 8.21 -7.15 -14.94
N ILE A 274 7.28 -6.29 -15.36
CA ILE A 274 5.85 -6.44 -15.07
C ILE A 274 5.31 -7.76 -15.62
N LEU A 275 5.66 -8.13 -16.86
CA LEU A 275 5.28 -9.40 -17.46
C LEU A 275 5.82 -10.59 -16.67
N ARG A 276 7.08 -10.54 -16.25
CA ARG A 276 7.69 -11.58 -15.42
C ARG A 276 6.94 -11.72 -14.10
N ASP A 277 6.71 -10.61 -13.40
CA ASP A 277 6.03 -10.59 -12.10
C ASP A 277 4.61 -11.19 -12.24
N PHE A 278 3.89 -10.83 -13.30
CA PHE A 278 2.59 -11.41 -13.64
C PHE A 278 2.66 -12.91 -13.92
N VAL A 279 3.64 -13.40 -14.69
CA VAL A 279 3.76 -14.84 -14.97
C VAL A 279 4.08 -15.62 -13.68
N VAL A 280 5.00 -15.11 -12.87
CA VAL A 280 5.40 -15.72 -11.60
C VAL A 280 4.21 -15.76 -10.62
N SER A 281 3.38 -14.72 -10.56
CA SER A 281 2.22 -14.71 -9.69
C SER A 281 1.19 -15.79 -10.08
N ARG A 282 1.11 -16.17 -11.36
CA ARG A 282 0.23 -17.27 -11.83
C ARG A 282 0.68 -18.66 -11.41
N GLU A 283 1.92 -18.83 -10.95
CA GLU A 283 2.43 -20.12 -10.48
C GLU A 283 1.91 -20.48 -9.08
N SER A 284 1.40 -19.49 -8.33
CA SER A 284 0.92 -19.64 -6.96
C SER A 284 -0.60 -19.56 -6.88
N VAL A 285 -1.24 -20.60 -6.32
CA VAL A 285 -2.68 -20.58 -6.05
C VAL A 285 -3.07 -19.47 -5.07
N GLN A 286 -2.19 -19.15 -4.12
CA GLN A 286 -2.38 -18.07 -3.17
C GLN A 286 -2.37 -16.72 -3.88
N SER A 287 -1.35 -16.45 -4.70
CA SER A 287 -1.24 -15.17 -5.42
C SER A 287 -2.39 -14.97 -6.39
N LEU A 288 -2.83 -16.03 -7.08
CA LEU A 288 -4.02 -15.98 -7.92
C LEU A 288 -5.29 -15.66 -7.11
N GLY A 289 -5.43 -16.22 -5.91
CA GLY A 289 -6.56 -15.94 -5.01
C GLY A 289 -6.57 -14.49 -4.54
N GLU A 290 -5.41 -13.98 -4.13
CA GLU A 290 -5.22 -12.57 -3.72
C GLU A 290 -5.53 -11.60 -4.87
N GLU A 291 -5.04 -11.86 -6.08
CA GLU A 291 -5.30 -11.04 -7.27
C GLU A 291 -6.78 -11.02 -7.66
N LEU A 292 -7.46 -12.17 -7.62
CA LEU A 292 -8.90 -12.26 -7.87
C LEU A 292 -9.70 -11.50 -6.80
N GLY A 293 -9.29 -11.62 -5.53
CA GLY A 293 -9.87 -10.89 -4.41
C GLY A 293 -9.71 -9.39 -4.58
N TYR A 294 -8.50 -8.93 -4.91
CA TYR A 294 -8.20 -7.53 -5.17
C TYR A 294 -9.00 -6.99 -6.37
N ALA A 295 -9.07 -7.73 -7.48
CA ALA A 295 -9.84 -7.35 -8.65
C ALA A 295 -11.34 -7.22 -8.32
N ALA A 296 -11.89 -8.13 -7.51
CA ALA A 296 -13.28 -8.09 -7.07
C ALA A 296 -13.57 -6.94 -6.09
N VAL A 297 -12.70 -6.76 -5.08
CA VAL A 297 -12.95 -5.86 -3.95
C VAL A 297 -12.48 -4.44 -4.21
N VAL A 298 -11.30 -4.24 -4.80
CA VAL A 298 -10.72 -2.91 -5.03
C VAL A 298 -11.08 -2.39 -6.42
N LEU A 299 -10.86 -3.21 -7.45
CA LEU A 299 -11.09 -2.80 -8.85
C LEU A 299 -12.56 -2.93 -9.28
N LYS A 300 -13.39 -3.60 -8.46
CA LYS A 300 -14.82 -3.87 -8.69
C LYS A 300 -15.10 -4.61 -10.02
N ASP A 301 -14.11 -5.33 -10.54
CA ASP A 301 -14.19 -6.09 -11.78
C ASP A 301 -13.24 -7.30 -11.73
N PRO A 302 -13.72 -8.49 -11.32
CA PRO A 302 -12.91 -9.72 -11.32
C PRO A 302 -12.37 -10.10 -12.71
N GLY A 303 -13.07 -9.73 -13.78
CA GLY A 303 -12.67 -10.02 -15.16
C GLY A 303 -11.51 -9.15 -15.65
N LEU A 304 -11.15 -8.10 -14.90
CA LEU A 304 -10.04 -7.23 -15.25
C LEU A 304 -8.70 -7.97 -15.26
N LEU A 305 -8.58 -9.01 -14.43
CA LEU A 305 -7.34 -9.73 -14.20
C LEU A 305 -6.74 -10.34 -15.49
N ASP A 306 -7.60 -10.73 -16.43
CA ASP A 306 -7.19 -11.26 -17.74
C ASP A 306 -6.74 -10.16 -18.71
N ALA A 307 -7.31 -8.95 -18.57
CA ALA A 307 -7.04 -7.81 -19.44
C ALA A 307 -5.96 -6.85 -18.90
N GLU A 308 -5.56 -7.02 -17.64
CA GLU A 308 -4.72 -6.05 -16.94
C GLU A 308 -3.30 -6.00 -17.50
N LEU A 309 -2.71 -7.16 -17.79
CA LEU A 309 -1.38 -7.25 -18.42
C LEU A 309 -1.34 -6.47 -19.74
N ASP A 310 -2.38 -6.61 -20.55
CA ASP A 310 -2.53 -5.89 -21.82
C ASP A 310 -2.50 -4.37 -21.64
N ARG A 311 -3.09 -3.86 -20.55
CA ARG A 311 -3.09 -2.42 -20.23
C ARG A 311 -1.68 -1.93 -19.93
N PHE A 312 -0.90 -2.68 -19.16
CA PHE A 312 0.51 -2.37 -18.93
C PHE A 312 1.34 -2.42 -20.21
N LEU A 313 1.15 -3.45 -21.04
CA LEU A 313 1.89 -3.62 -22.28
C LEU A 313 1.58 -2.55 -23.33
N ARG A 314 0.41 -1.90 -23.25
CA ARG A 314 0.02 -0.79 -24.14
C ARG A 314 0.55 0.58 -23.72
N VAL A 315 1.08 0.74 -22.50
CA VAL A 315 1.63 2.03 -22.03
C VAL A 315 2.71 2.54 -22.98
N THR A 316 2.59 3.79 -23.43
CA THR A 316 3.56 4.43 -24.32
C THR A 316 4.46 5.43 -23.57
N PRO A 317 5.62 5.84 -24.12
CA PRO A 317 6.40 6.93 -23.55
C PRO A 317 5.59 8.24 -23.39
N GLN A 318 4.63 8.49 -24.29
CA GLN A 318 3.76 9.65 -24.25
C GLN A 318 2.77 9.59 -23.09
N ASP A 319 2.26 8.40 -22.75
CA ASP A 319 1.39 8.22 -21.57
C ASP A 319 2.13 8.55 -20.28
N ILE A 320 3.38 8.08 -20.17
CA ILE A 320 4.24 8.38 -19.03
C ILE A 320 4.52 9.88 -18.93
N GLN A 321 4.87 10.54 -20.05
CA GLN A 321 5.05 11.99 -20.08
C GLN A 321 3.80 12.75 -19.65
N ARG A 322 2.63 12.30 -20.12
CA ARG A 322 1.35 12.92 -19.82
C ARG A 322 1.04 12.85 -18.32
N VAL A 323 1.19 11.68 -17.69
CA VAL A 323 0.96 11.56 -16.24
C VAL A 323 2.03 12.28 -15.42
N ALA A 324 3.29 12.28 -15.85
CA ALA A 324 4.35 13.04 -15.19
C ALA A 324 4.06 14.56 -15.19
N ARG A 325 3.56 15.09 -16.33
CA ARG A 325 3.14 16.51 -16.43
C ARG A 325 1.93 16.83 -15.57
N LYS A 326 1.02 15.87 -15.41
CA LYS A 326 -0.23 16.05 -14.66
C LYS A 326 -0.01 15.97 -13.15
N TYR A 327 0.74 14.98 -12.67
CA TYR A 327 0.80 14.64 -11.24
C TYR A 327 2.07 15.14 -10.55
N PHE A 328 3.23 15.16 -11.22
CA PHE A 328 4.50 15.53 -10.59
C PHE A 328 4.74 17.04 -10.57
N VAL A 329 3.72 17.83 -10.21
CA VAL A 329 3.78 19.29 -10.14
C VAL A 329 3.98 19.77 -8.70
N PRO A 330 4.66 20.91 -8.46
CA PRO A 330 4.91 21.41 -7.11
C PRO A 330 3.63 21.62 -6.28
N GLU A 331 2.57 22.12 -6.91
CA GLU A 331 1.28 22.41 -6.28
C GLU A 331 0.61 21.15 -5.72
N ASN A 332 0.91 20.00 -6.31
CA ASN A 332 0.41 18.68 -5.94
C ASN A 332 1.35 17.92 -5.00
N SER A 333 2.39 18.56 -4.45
CA SER A 333 3.42 17.89 -3.64
C SER A 333 3.31 18.21 -2.16
N SER A 334 3.44 17.17 -1.33
CA SER A 334 3.63 17.28 0.12
C SER A 334 4.99 16.69 0.48
N VAL A 335 5.82 17.43 1.21
CA VAL A 335 7.21 17.09 1.46
C VAL A 335 7.48 17.00 2.97
N VAL A 336 8.11 15.93 3.41
CA VAL A 336 8.65 15.80 4.77
C VAL A 336 10.17 15.67 4.69
N GLU A 337 10.87 16.57 5.38
CA GLU A 337 12.32 16.57 5.50
C GLU A 337 12.70 16.14 6.92
N VAL A 338 13.52 15.11 7.05
CA VAL A 338 13.98 14.58 8.33
C VAL A 338 15.41 15.03 8.56
N TYR A 339 15.65 15.69 9.69
CA TYR A 339 16.97 16.09 10.14
C TYR A 339 17.37 15.32 11.42
N PRO A 340 18.63 14.86 11.53
CA PRO A 340 19.17 14.36 12.78
C PRO A 340 19.04 15.40 13.91
N SER A 341 18.61 14.98 15.10
CA SER A 341 18.80 15.77 16.31
C SER A 341 20.30 15.97 16.53
N GLN A 342 20.72 17.19 16.85
CA GLN A 342 22.10 17.45 17.26
C GLN A 342 22.35 16.80 18.63
N SER A 343 22.53 15.49 18.67
CA SER A 343 22.87 14.74 19.87
C SER A 343 24.40 14.72 20.00
N GLY A 344 24.95 15.76 20.61
CA GLY A 344 26.24 15.77 21.31
C GLY A 344 27.44 15.08 20.65
N ILE A 345 28.02 15.70 19.61
CA ILE A 345 29.48 15.62 19.43
C ILE A 345 30.12 16.53 20.49
N THR A 346 29.97 16.20 21.77
CA THR A 346 30.88 16.72 22.80
C THR A 346 32.18 15.96 22.61
N GLY A 347 33.15 16.62 21.98
CA GLY A 347 34.43 16.03 21.65
C GLY A 347 35.13 15.42 22.85
N ALA A 348 35.53 14.16 22.71
CA ALA A 348 36.77 13.72 23.33
C ALA A 348 37.91 14.29 22.46
N LYS A 349 38.49 15.40 22.91
CA LYS A 349 39.85 15.80 22.53
C LYS A 349 40.85 15.01 23.34
#